data_AF-A0A355FIH4-F1
#
_entry.id   AF-A0A355FIH4-F1
#
_cell.length_a   1.000
_cell.length_b   1.000
_cell.length_c   1.000
_cell.angle_alpha   90.00
_cell.angle_beta   90.00
_cell.angle_gamma   90.00
#
_symmetry.space_group_name_H-M   'P 1'
#
loop_
_entity.id
_entity.type
_entity.pdbx_description
1 polymer ?
#
loop_
_entity_poly.entity_id
_entity_poly.type
_entity_poly.pdbx_seq_one_letter_code
_entity_poly.pdbx_strand_id
1 'polypeptide(L)'
;MERDVFYLIIACLLFLFISCRQADNEAAFAVLRKWDTLLPQAPYSVKDSLAAFHPEKLSSGNRAYYGLLKTIADDKTYTPFASDSLINSVEKYY
;
A
#
# COMPACT_ATOMS: atom_id res chain seq x y z
N MET A 1 -35.67 27.31 -16.38
CA MET A 1 -35.12 26.48 -17.47
C MET A 1 -33.60 26.59 -17.55
N GLU A 2 -33.00 27.72 -17.92
CA GLU A 2 -31.52 27.81 -18.04
C GLU A 2 -30.77 27.62 -16.70
N ARG A 3 -31.35 28.14 -15.61
CA ARG A 3 -30.78 27.99 -14.26
C ARG A 3 -30.85 26.54 -13.75
N ASP A 4 -31.92 25.82 -14.09
CA ASP A 4 -32.13 24.42 -13.70
C ASP A 4 -31.22 23.48 -14.50
N VAL A 5 -30.99 23.80 -15.78
CA VAL A 5 -30.00 23.12 -16.63
C VAL A 5 -28.59 23.32 -16.09
N PHE A 6 -28.26 24.52 -15.62
CA PHE A 6 -26.96 24.79 -15.00
C PHE A 6 -26.72 23.98 -13.72
N TYR A 7 -27.73 23.87 -12.83
CA TYR A 7 -27.64 23.01 -11.65
C TYR A 7 -27.52 21.52 -11.99
N LEU A 8 -28.20 21.05 -13.04
CA LEU A 8 -28.06 19.68 -13.54
C LEU A 8 -26.64 19.39 -14.07
N ILE A 9 -26.02 20.33 -14.78
CA ILE A 9 -24.65 20.19 -15.27
C ILE A 9 -23.66 20.10 -14.09
N ILE A 10 -23.80 20.98 -13.09
CA ILE A 10 -22.96 20.93 -11.88
C ILE A 10 -23.16 19.60 -11.14
N ALA A 11 -24.40 19.14 -10.99
CA ALA A 11 -24.68 17.85 -10.35
C ALA A 11 -24.02 16.69 -11.11
N CYS A 12 -24.14 16.64 -12.45
CA CYS A 12 -23.47 15.64 -13.27
C CYS A 12 -21.95 15.66 -13.11
N LEU A 13 -21.33 16.84 -13.09
CA LEU A 13 -19.88 16.97 -12.88
C LEU A 13 -19.46 16.43 -11.51
N LEU A 14 -20.21 16.71 -10.44
CA LEU A 14 -19.95 16.16 -9.11
C LEU A 14 -20.06 14.63 -9.06
N PHE A 15 -21.03 14.04 -9.76
CA PHE A 15 -21.17 12.58 -9.83
C PHE A 15 -19.99 11.90 -10.53
N LEU A 16 -19.40 12.54 -11.55
CA LEU A 16 -18.22 12.00 -12.23
C LEU A 16 -16.99 11.89 -11.31
N PHE A 17 -16.79 12.88 -10.41
CA PHE A 17 -15.69 12.84 -9.43
C PHE A 17 -15.83 11.70 -8.42
N ILE A 18 -17.06 11.38 -8.01
CA ILE A 18 -17.32 10.31 -7.04
C ILE A 18 -17.04 8.94 -7.68
N SER A 19 -17.50 8.71 -8.91
CA SER A 19 -17.24 7.46 -9.63
C SER A 19 -15.75 7.22 -9.90
N CYS A 20 -15.01 8.26 -10.28
CA CYS A 20 -13.57 8.15 -10.53
C CYS A 20 -12.81 7.74 -9.27
N ARG A 21 -13.14 8.36 -8.13
CA ARG A 21 -12.53 8.02 -6.82
C ARG A 21 -12.83 6.58 -6.37
N GLN A 22 -14.01 6.06 -6.69
CA GLN A 22 -14.37 4.67 -6.38
C GLN A 22 -13.58 3.68 -7.24
N ALA A 23 -13.42 3.95 -8.53
CA ALA A 23 -12.65 3.11 -9.44
C ALA A 23 -11.17 3.01 -9.01
N ASP A 24 -10.54 4.13 -8.65
CA ASP A 24 -9.17 4.16 -8.15
C ASP A 24 -9.01 3.34 -6.86
N ASN A 25 -10.00 3.44 -5.96
CA ASN A 25 -10.02 2.70 -4.72
C ASN A 25 -10.11 1.18 -4.96
N GLU A 26 -10.92 0.76 -5.91
CA GLU A 26 -11.09 -0.64 -6.26
C GLU A 26 -9.85 -1.22 -6.97
N ALA A 27 -9.25 -0.44 -7.86
CA ALA A 27 -7.98 -0.80 -8.50
C ALA A 27 -6.85 -0.98 -7.48
N ALA A 28 -6.73 -0.05 -6.53
CA ALA A 28 -5.76 -0.18 -5.44
C ALA A 28 -6.01 -1.41 -4.56
N PHE A 29 -7.28 -1.71 -4.25
CA PHE A 29 -7.64 -2.89 -3.49
C PHE A 29 -7.28 -4.20 -4.22
N ALA A 30 -7.48 -4.26 -5.54
CA ALA A 30 -7.10 -5.42 -6.36
C ALA A 30 -5.58 -5.69 -6.32
N VAL A 31 -4.75 -4.64 -6.38
CA VAL A 31 -3.29 -4.76 -6.24
C VAL A 31 -2.91 -5.29 -4.85
N LEU A 32 -3.48 -4.73 -3.78
CA LEU A 32 -3.22 -5.20 -2.42
C LEU A 32 -3.62 -6.67 -2.24
N ARG A 33 -4.77 -7.09 -2.78
CA ARG A 33 -5.21 -8.48 -2.74
C ARG A 33 -4.24 -9.40 -3.48
N LYS A 34 -3.70 -8.97 -4.63
CA LYS A 34 -2.68 -9.73 -5.35
C LYS A 34 -1.43 -9.95 -4.49
N TRP A 35 -0.96 -8.91 -3.79
CA TRP A 35 0.18 -9.07 -2.89
C TRP A 35 -0.11 -9.99 -1.72
N ASP A 36 -1.30 -9.94 -1.15
CA ASP A 36 -1.72 -10.88 -0.10
C ASP A 36 -1.61 -12.34 -0.56
N THR A 37 -2.06 -12.65 -1.78
CA THR A 37 -1.92 -14.01 -2.34
C THR A 37 -0.47 -14.44 -2.59
N LEU A 38 0.42 -13.48 -2.86
CA LEU A 38 1.86 -13.74 -3.12
C LEU A 38 2.70 -13.76 -1.85
N LEU A 39 2.21 -13.14 -0.77
CA LEU A 39 2.89 -12.96 0.51
C LEU A 39 3.44 -14.26 1.11
N PRO A 40 2.73 -15.42 1.03
CA PRO A 40 3.28 -16.68 1.55
C PRO A 40 4.44 -17.24 0.72
N GLN A 41 4.49 -16.93 -0.58
CA GLN A 41 5.40 -17.56 -1.55
C GLN A 41 6.65 -16.71 -1.77
N ALA A 42 6.50 -15.38 -1.80
CA ALA A 42 7.57 -14.44 -2.14
C ALA A 42 7.53 -13.19 -1.22
N PRO A 43 7.76 -13.35 0.10
CA PRO A 43 7.62 -12.25 1.05
C PRO A 43 8.59 -11.08 0.79
N TYR A 44 9.81 -11.35 0.31
CA TYR A 44 10.79 -10.32 -0.06
C TYR A 44 10.30 -9.46 -1.23
N SER A 45 9.84 -10.08 -2.32
CA SER A 45 9.33 -9.35 -3.49
C SER A 45 8.09 -8.52 -3.17
N VAL A 46 7.23 -9.03 -2.28
CA VAL A 46 6.06 -8.29 -1.81
C VAL A 46 6.47 -7.11 -0.93
N LYS A 47 7.45 -7.29 -0.01
CA LYS A 47 8.01 -6.20 0.78
C LYS A 47 8.59 -5.08 -0.09
N ASP A 48 9.38 -5.42 -1.10
CA ASP A 48 9.96 -4.45 -2.02
C ASP A 48 8.86 -3.69 -2.79
N SER A 49 7.83 -4.40 -3.25
CA SER A 49 6.68 -3.80 -3.93
C SER A 49 5.90 -2.85 -3.01
N LEU A 50 5.70 -3.24 -1.74
CA LEU A 50 5.03 -2.42 -0.73
C LEU A 50 5.86 -1.17 -0.38
N ALA A 51 7.19 -1.27 -0.39
CA ALA A 51 8.09 -0.14 -0.12
C ALA A 51 8.08 0.89 -1.27
N ALA A 52 7.92 0.44 -2.52
CA ALA A 52 7.80 1.33 -3.68
C ALA A 52 6.40 1.95 -3.85
N PHE A 53 5.42 1.56 -3.02
CA PHE A 53 4.04 2.01 -3.13
C PHE A 53 3.81 3.34 -2.40
N HIS A 54 2.77 4.09 -2.81
CA HIS A 54 2.40 5.40 -2.27
C HIS A 54 1.14 5.32 -1.38
N PRO A 55 1.26 4.90 -0.10
CA PRO A 55 0.11 4.66 0.77
C PRO A 55 -0.69 5.92 1.09
N GLU A 56 -0.09 7.11 0.94
CA GLU A 56 -0.72 8.41 1.15
C GLU A 56 -1.87 8.70 0.18
N LYS A 57 -1.90 8.03 -0.98
CA LYS A 57 -2.96 8.16 -1.99
C LYS A 57 -4.13 7.19 -1.78
N LEU A 58 -3.99 6.22 -0.89
CA LEU A 58 -5.02 5.23 -0.61
C LEU A 58 -6.15 5.81 0.22
N SER A 59 -7.35 5.25 0.01
CA SER A 59 -8.45 5.39 0.96
C SER A 59 -8.04 4.85 2.34
N SER A 60 -8.77 5.24 3.39
CA SER A 60 -8.50 4.77 4.75
C SER A 60 -8.50 3.24 4.86
N GLY A 61 -9.46 2.57 4.22
CA GLY A 61 -9.57 1.10 4.22
C GLY A 61 -8.39 0.43 3.53
N ASN A 62 -8.02 0.88 2.33
CA ASN A 62 -6.86 0.34 1.62
C ASN A 62 -5.54 0.65 2.33
N ARG A 63 -5.43 1.80 3.00
CA ARG A 63 -4.25 2.14 3.80
C ARG A 63 -4.10 1.24 5.02
N ALA A 64 -5.21 0.92 5.70
CA ALA A 64 -5.20 -0.05 6.79
C ALA A 64 -4.77 -1.43 6.28
N TYR A 65 -5.31 -1.87 5.14
CA TYR A 65 -4.96 -3.16 4.56
C TYR A 65 -3.49 -3.22 4.10
N TYR A 66 -2.98 -2.15 3.48
CA TYR A 66 -1.57 -1.98 3.18
C TYR A 66 -0.69 -2.12 4.44
N GLY A 67 -1.07 -1.48 5.55
CA GLY A 67 -0.33 -1.56 6.82
C GLY A 67 -0.27 -2.98 7.37
N LEU A 68 -1.36 -3.75 7.25
CA LEU A 68 -1.39 -5.16 7.62
C LEU A 68 -0.40 -5.97 6.78
N LEU A 69 -0.47 -5.87 5.45
CA LEU A 69 0.43 -6.60 4.54
C LEU A 69 1.89 -6.24 4.78
N LYS A 70 2.19 -4.96 5.01
CA LYS A 70 3.54 -4.49 5.33
C LYS A 70 4.06 -5.13 6.63
N THR A 71 3.24 -5.15 7.67
CA THR A 71 3.61 -5.74 8.96
C THR A 71 3.94 -7.23 8.81
N ILE A 72 3.11 -7.97 8.08
CA ILE A 72 3.34 -9.40 7.83
C ILE A 72 4.57 -9.63 6.95
N ALA A 73 4.78 -8.80 5.92
CA ALA A 73 5.96 -8.89 5.07
C ALA A 73 7.25 -8.61 5.86
N ASP A 74 7.24 -7.60 6.72
CA ASP A 74 8.36 -7.25 7.59
C ASP A 74 8.70 -8.39 8.56
N ASP A 75 7.68 -9.00 9.19
CA ASP A 75 7.84 -10.17 10.06
C ASP A 75 8.44 -11.37 9.29
N LYS A 76 7.89 -11.71 8.13
CA LYS A 76 8.35 -12.85 7.31
C LYS A 76 9.76 -12.68 6.72
N THR A 77 10.19 -11.44 6.52
CA THR A 77 11.51 -11.10 5.98
C THR A 77 12.50 -10.71 7.07
N TYR A 78 12.10 -10.82 8.34
CA TYR A 78 12.97 -10.52 9.46
C TYR A 78 14.15 -11.50 9.46
N THR A 79 15.35 -10.96 9.23
CA THR A 79 16.59 -11.67 9.43
C THR A 79 17.17 -11.24 10.78
N PRO A 80 17.15 -12.10 11.82
CA PRO A 80 17.86 -11.78 13.05
C PRO A 80 19.35 -11.57 12.71
N PHE A 81 19.99 -10.59 13.34
CA PHE A 81 21.44 -10.44 13.28
C PHE A 81 22.09 -11.64 13.99
N ALA A 82 22.32 -12.73 13.25
CA ALA A 82 22.75 -14.01 13.80
C ALA A 82 24.27 -14.18 13.85
N SER A 83 25.04 -13.11 13.64
CA SER A 83 26.50 -13.21 13.68
C SER A 83 27.10 -11.89 14.12
N ASP A 84 27.45 -11.84 15.41
CA ASP A 84 28.34 -10.87 16.01
C ASP A 84 29.78 -10.96 15.45
N SER A 85 30.04 -11.64 14.33
CA SER A 85 31.39 -11.67 13.74
C SER A 85 31.91 -10.25 13.45
N LEU A 86 31.05 -9.37 12.93
CA LEU A 86 31.39 -7.97 12.70
C LEU A 86 31.54 -7.22 14.03
N ILE A 87 30.62 -7.44 14.97
CA ILE A 87 30.65 -6.82 16.31
C ILE A 87 31.90 -7.26 17.10
N ASN A 88 32.19 -8.55 17.17
CA ASN A 88 33.40 -9.13 17.75
C ASN A 88 34.66 -8.67 17.03
N SER A 89 34.61 -8.42 15.71
CA SER A 89 35.76 -7.86 14.98
C SER A 89 36.03 -6.40 15.34
N VAL A 90 34.97 -5.63 15.61
CA VAL A 90 35.06 -4.24 16.09
C VAL A 90 35.47 -4.19 17.56
N GLU A 91 34.91 -5.06 18.41
CA GLU A 91 35.29 -5.22 19.81
C GLU A 91 36.76 -5.62 19.95
N LYS A 92 37.29 -6.49 19.08
CA LYS A 92 38.73 -6.83 19.08
C LYS A 92 39.65 -5.66 18.70
N TYR A 93 39.12 -4.61 18.08
CA TYR A 93 39.92 -3.50 17.55
C TYR A 93 40.00 -2.31 18.52
N TYR A 94 39.09 -2.19 19.48
CA TYR A 94 39.05 -1.16 20.52
C TYR A 94 39.42 -1.74 21.89
#